data_AF-A0A8B6GCA2-F1
#
_entry.id   AF-A0A8B6GCA2-F1
#
_cell.length_a   1.000
_cell.length_b   1.000
_cell.length_c   1.000
_cell.angle_alpha   90.00
_cell.angle_beta   90.00
_cell.angle_gamma   90.00
#
_symmetry.space_group_name_H-M   'P 1'
#
loop_
_entity.id
_entity.type
_entity.pdbx_description
1 polymer ?
#
loop_
_entity_poly.entity_id
_entity_poly.type
_entity_poly.pdbx_seq_one_letter_code
_entity_poly.pdbx_strand_id
1 'polypeptide(L)'
;MFPDNFSSKSGRGILIYVKRELKAVEVNIESEFKEHVWVKINLKDNDKLLTGCIYKIPSSDKTNHENLDELLMKVSRLEEIFGRLLVAGDVNFPKINWAQWEAGDETDLKFIECIRDCYFDQLVDKPT
;
A
#
# COMPACT_ATOMS: atom_id res chain seq x y z
N MET A 1 -15.45 -10.44 -5.80
CA MET A 1 -15.42 -9.48 -4.68
C MET A 1 -14.84 -10.23 -3.50
N PHE A 2 -13.75 -9.74 -2.90
CA PHE A 2 -13.12 -10.36 -1.73
C PHE A 2 -13.90 -9.90 -0.49
N PRO A 3 -14.61 -10.80 0.21
CA PRO A 3 -15.71 -10.45 1.11
C PRO A 3 -15.26 -9.85 2.46
N ASP A 4 -13.99 -9.98 2.85
CA ASP A 4 -13.54 -9.69 4.23
C ASP A 4 -13.01 -8.26 4.45
N ASN A 5 -13.14 -7.36 3.46
CA ASN A 5 -12.54 -6.02 3.49
C ASN A 5 -13.43 -4.90 4.07
N PHE A 6 -14.54 -5.26 4.72
CA PHE A 6 -15.39 -4.29 5.42
C PHE A 6 -14.95 -4.20 6.88
N SER A 7 -14.32 -3.08 7.27
CA SER A 7 -14.14 -2.77 8.68
C SER A 7 -15.53 -2.58 9.32
N SER A 8 -15.94 -3.54 10.13
CA SER A 8 -17.31 -3.64 10.68
C SER A 8 -17.68 -2.53 11.68
N LYS A 9 -16.82 -1.53 11.89
CA LYS A 9 -17.01 -0.49 12.92
C LYS A 9 -16.99 0.96 12.43
N SER A 10 -16.59 1.27 11.18
CA SER A 10 -16.37 2.68 10.77
C SER A 10 -17.12 3.16 9.52
N GLY A 11 -17.84 2.28 8.82
CA GLY A 11 -18.48 2.61 7.53
C GLY A 11 -17.49 2.87 6.39
N ARG A 12 -16.18 2.69 6.62
CA ARG A 12 -15.13 2.79 5.61
C ARG A 12 -14.71 1.39 5.16
N GLY A 13 -14.43 1.26 3.86
CA GLY A 13 -14.00 0.01 3.24
C GLY A 13 -12.95 0.29 2.17
N ILE A 14 -12.05 -0.66 2.00
CA ILE A 14 -11.07 -0.68 0.91
C ILE A 14 -11.46 -1.83 -0.01
N LEU A 15 -11.30 -1.65 -1.31
CA LEU A 15 -11.58 -2.70 -2.27
C LEU A 15 -10.55 -2.70 -3.39
N ILE A 16 -10.22 -3.91 -3.85
CA ILE A 16 -9.56 -4.14 -5.12
C ILE A 16 -10.58 -4.82 -6.02
N TYR A 17 -10.93 -4.16 -7.12
CA TYR A 17 -11.77 -4.74 -8.15
C TYR A 17 -10.89 -5.44 -9.18
N VAL A 18 -11.12 -6.74 -9.39
CA VAL A 18 -10.37 -7.53 -10.37
C VAL A 18 -11.33 -8.03 -11.44
N LYS A 19 -10.96 -7.77 -12.70
CA LYS A 19 -11.65 -8.31 -13.87
C LYS A 19 -11.58 -9.84 -13.85
N ARG A 20 -12.73 -10.51 -14.09
CA ARG A 20 -12.91 -11.97 -13.91
C ARG A 20 -11.88 -12.83 -14.64
N GLU A 21 -11.38 -12.36 -15.77
CA GLU A 21 -10.41 -13.04 -16.62
C GLU A 21 -9.00 -13.07 -16.01
N LEU A 22 -8.71 -12.19 -15.04
CA LEU A 22 -7.47 -12.21 -14.29
C LEU A 22 -7.57 -13.22 -13.15
N LYS A 23 -6.60 -14.13 -13.08
CA LYS A 23 -6.50 -15.12 -12.01
C LYS A 23 -5.92 -14.45 -10.76
N ALA A 24 -6.82 -13.91 -9.94
CA ALA A 24 -6.49 -13.27 -8.68
C ALA A 24 -6.80 -14.14 -7.47
N VAL A 25 -5.92 -14.10 -6.47
CA VAL A 25 -6.10 -14.75 -5.17
C VAL A 25 -5.73 -13.75 -4.09
N GLU A 26 -6.57 -13.61 -3.07
CA GLU A 26 -6.28 -12.77 -1.91
C GLU A 26 -5.04 -13.27 -1.18
N VAL A 27 -4.24 -12.33 -0.67
CA VAL A 27 -3.05 -12.62 0.12
C VAL A 27 -3.23 -11.95 1.48
N ASN A 28 -3.17 -12.74 2.54
CA ASN A 28 -3.16 -12.20 3.89
C ASN A 28 -1.71 -11.79 4.23
N ILE A 29 -1.54 -10.51 4.55
CA ILE A 29 -0.27 -9.97 5.05
C ILE A 29 -0.52 -9.52 6.48
N GLU A 30 0.12 -10.20 7.43
CA GLU A 30 0.02 -9.84 8.84
C GLU A 30 0.65 -8.46 9.08
N SER A 31 -0.10 -7.55 9.70
CA SER A 31 0.31 -6.18 9.96
C SER A 31 -0.45 -5.55 11.12
N GLU A 32 0.20 -4.60 11.79
CA GLU A 32 -0.49 -3.73 12.76
C GLU A 32 -1.21 -2.56 12.11
N PHE A 33 -0.80 -2.17 10.90
CA PHE A 33 -1.60 -1.29 10.06
C PHE A 33 -2.81 -2.06 9.55
N LYS A 34 -4.05 -1.57 9.72
CA LYS A 34 -5.27 -2.36 9.44
C LYS A 34 -5.93 -2.01 8.12
N GLU A 35 -5.70 -0.82 7.60
CA GLU A 35 -6.34 -0.31 6.39
C GLU A 35 -5.60 -0.72 5.10
N HIS A 36 -5.46 -2.02 4.87
CA HIS A 36 -4.85 -2.55 3.64
C HIS A 36 -5.52 -3.83 3.13
N VAL A 37 -5.42 -4.08 1.82
CA VAL A 37 -5.88 -5.32 1.16
C VAL A 37 -4.84 -5.72 0.12
N TRP A 38 -4.56 -7.03 -0.02
CA TRP A 38 -3.58 -7.54 -0.97
C TRP A 38 -4.12 -8.67 -1.82
N VAL A 39 -3.73 -8.67 -3.09
CA VAL A 39 -4.12 -9.68 -4.07
C VAL A 39 -2.89 -10.07 -4.88
N LYS A 40 -2.69 -11.38 -5.07
CA LYS A 40 -1.76 -11.92 -6.07
C LYS A 40 -2.50 -12.13 -7.38
N ILE A 41 -1.95 -11.59 -8.47
CA ILE A 41 -2.40 -11.84 -9.84
C ILE A 41 -1.33 -12.67 -10.54
N ASN A 42 -1.72 -13.80 -11.14
CA ASN A 42 -0.80 -14.57 -11.99
C ASN A 42 -0.68 -13.89 -13.36
N LEU A 43 0.55 -13.63 -13.78
CA LEU A 43 0.89 -13.06 -15.08
C LEU A 43 1.31 -14.17 -16.06
N LYS A 44 1.85 -13.78 -17.23
CA LYS A 44 2.44 -14.72 -18.19
C LYS A 44 3.76 -15.28 -17.67
N ASP A 45 4.23 -16.37 -18.27
CA ASP A 45 5.56 -16.94 -18.02
C ASP A 45 5.84 -17.30 -16.54
N ASN A 46 4.80 -17.69 -15.81
CA ASN A 46 4.81 -17.97 -14.36
C ASN A 46 5.19 -16.78 -13.46
N ASP A 47 5.24 -15.56 -14.00
CA ASP A 47 5.42 -14.34 -13.26
C ASP A 47 4.16 -14.02 -12.43
N LYS A 48 4.32 -13.27 -11.33
CA LYS A 48 3.21 -12.90 -10.45
C LYS A 48 3.30 -11.41 -10.16
N LEU A 49 2.16 -10.85 -9.78
CA LEU A 49 2.08 -9.48 -9.28
C LEU A 49 1.42 -9.55 -7.91
N LEU A 50 2.13 -9.12 -6.87
CA LEU A 50 1.51 -8.73 -5.63
C LEU A 50 1.00 -7.30 -5.80
N THR A 51 -0.30 -7.07 -5.63
CA THR A 51 -0.87 -5.73 -5.63
C THR A 51 -1.63 -5.44 -4.36
N GLY A 52 -1.43 -4.25 -3.81
CA GLY A 52 -2.05 -3.79 -2.57
C GLY A 52 -2.81 -2.50 -2.74
N CYS A 53 -3.88 -2.36 -1.96
CA CYS A 53 -4.60 -1.10 -1.78
C CYS A 53 -4.51 -0.69 -0.31
N ILE A 54 -4.01 0.53 -0.06
CA ILE A 54 -3.78 1.08 1.28
C ILE A 54 -4.61 2.36 1.46
N TYR A 55 -5.13 2.59 2.66
CA TYR A 55 -5.77 3.86 3.01
C TYR A 55 -5.37 4.31 4.41
N LYS A 56 -4.46 5.29 4.52
CA LYS A 56 -4.14 5.88 5.83
C LYS A 56 -5.16 6.96 6.17
N ILE A 57 -5.72 6.93 7.38
CA ILE A 57 -6.63 7.98 7.86
C ILE A 57 -5.87 9.32 8.02
N PRO A 58 -6.46 10.48 7.67
CA PRO A 58 -5.79 11.78 7.82
C PRO A 58 -5.41 12.11 9.28
N SER A 59 -6.26 11.71 10.23
CA SER A 59 -6.07 11.93 11.67
C SER A 59 -5.33 10.78 12.37
N SER A 60 -4.57 9.97 11.63
CA SER A 60 -3.75 8.90 12.19
C SER A 60 -2.69 9.45 13.14
N ASP A 61 -2.45 8.72 14.23
CA ASP A 61 -1.35 9.00 15.15
C ASP A 61 -0.01 8.48 14.61
N LYS A 62 1.05 8.83 15.33
CA LYS A 62 2.43 8.43 15.01
C LYS A 62 2.61 6.91 14.96
N THR A 63 1.96 6.17 15.84
CA THR A 63 2.04 4.71 15.86
C THR A 63 1.46 4.11 14.58
N ASN A 64 0.34 4.64 14.09
CA ASN A 64 -0.22 4.17 12.82
C ASN A 64 0.63 4.57 11.60
N HIS A 65 1.43 5.64 11.68
CA HIS A 65 2.45 5.96 10.67
C HIS A 65 3.56 4.91 10.67
N GLU A 66 4.11 4.60 11.84
CA GLU A 66 5.17 3.58 12.00
C GLU A 66 4.69 2.20 11.51
N ASN A 67 3.44 1.83 11.83
CA ASN A 67 2.84 0.59 11.34
C ASN A 67 2.69 0.55 9.80
N LEU A 68 2.42 1.71 9.16
CA LEU A 68 2.37 1.80 7.70
C LEU A 68 3.76 1.59 7.11
N ASP A 69 4.79 2.24 7.66
CA ASP A 69 6.18 2.08 7.22
C ASP A 69 6.65 0.63 7.38
N GLU A 70 6.32 -0.02 8.49
CA GLU A 70 6.59 -1.44 8.72
C GLU A 70 5.90 -2.35 7.70
N LEU A 71 4.64 -2.06 7.35
CA LEU A 71 3.94 -2.78 6.29
C LEU A 71 4.66 -2.61 4.96
N LEU A 72 5.02 -1.39 4.57
CA LEU A 72 5.70 -1.09 3.31
C LEU A 72 7.07 -1.79 3.20
N MET A 73 7.86 -1.76 4.28
CA MET A 73 9.12 -2.51 4.37
C MET A 73 8.93 -4.02 4.30
N LYS A 74 7.84 -4.54 4.88
CA LYS A 74 7.53 -5.98 4.82
C LYS A 74 7.18 -6.40 3.39
N VAL A 75 6.33 -5.64 2.71
CA VAL A 75 5.85 -6.02 1.37
C VAL A 75 6.87 -5.78 0.28
N SER A 76 7.77 -4.80 0.41
CA SER A 76 8.87 -4.60 -0.54
C SER A 76 9.76 -5.84 -0.65
N ARG A 77 10.02 -6.51 0.47
CA ARG A 77 10.78 -7.77 0.52
C ARG A 77 10.05 -8.96 -0.10
N LEU A 78 8.72 -8.89 -0.26
CA LEU A 78 7.94 -9.95 -0.91
C LEU A 78 8.09 -9.94 -2.42
N GLU A 79 8.72 -8.91 -3.01
CA GLU A 79 9.05 -8.90 -4.43
C GLU A 79 9.92 -10.11 -4.82
N GLU A 80 10.78 -10.63 -3.93
CA GLU A 80 11.55 -11.85 -4.18
C GLU A 80 10.67 -13.10 -4.38
N ILE A 81 9.46 -13.11 -3.82
CA ILE A 81 8.51 -14.24 -3.88
C ILE A 81 7.53 -14.08 -5.04
N PHE A 82 7.07 -12.84 -5.27
CA PHE A 82 6.05 -12.54 -6.26
C PHE A 82 6.64 -12.08 -7.60
N GLY A 83 7.88 -11.62 -7.66
CA GLY A 83 8.53 -11.08 -8.85
C GLY A 83 8.21 -9.60 -9.11
N ARG A 84 7.01 -9.15 -8.76
CA ARG A 84 6.58 -7.74 -8.90
C ARG A 84 5.68 -7.29 -7.76
N LEU A 85 5.78 -6.01 -7.43
CA LEU A 85 4.97 -5.33 -6.43
C LEU A 85 4.32 -4.06 -7.02
N LEU A 86 3.02 -3.88 -6.77
CA LEU A 86 2.30 -2.64 -7.08
C LEU A 86 1.44 -2.22 -5.90
N VAL A 87 1.76 -1.09 -5.28
CA VAL A 87 0.97 -0.52 -4.20
C VAL A 87 0.21 0.70 -4.72
N ALA A 88 -1.09 0.75 -4.45
CA ALA A 88 -1.94 1.89 -4.74
C ALA A 88 -2.70 2.29 -3.48
N GLY A 89 -3.18 3.52 -3.43
CA GLY A 89 -3.93 3.98 -2.28
C GLY A 89 -3.75 5.45 -1.99
N ASP A 90 -4.33 5.87 -0.87
CA ASP A 90 -4.18 7.22 -0.33
C ASP A 90 -3.50 7.13 1.04
N VAL A 91 -2.25 7.60 1.07
CA VAL A 91 -1.44 7.65 2.29
C VAL A 91 -1.68 8.91 3.10
N ASN A 92 -2.44 9.91 2.62
CA ASN A 92 -2.81 11.11 3.38
C ASN A 92 -1.64 11.80 4.10
N PHE A 93 -0.59 12.14 3.35
CA PHE A 93 0.51 13.01 3.80
C PHE A 93 0.44 14.36 3.06
N PRO A 94 -0.46 15.27 3.48
CA PRO A 94 -0.76 16.50 2.73
C PRO A 94 0.36 17.55 2.80
N LYS A 95 1.30 17.39 3.73
CA LYS A 95 2.43 18.30 3.94
C LYS A 95 3.66 17.92 3.10
N ILE A 96 3.68 16.72 2.50
CA ILE A 96 4.71 16.32 1.54
C ILE A 96 4.53 17.10 0.24
N ASN A 97 5.60 17.74 -0.21
CA ASN A 97 5.70 18.25 -1.56
C ASN A 97 6.12 17.12 -2.51
N TRP A 98 5.13 16.40 -3.05
CA TRP A 98 5.34 15.23 -3.92
C TRP A 98 6.09 15.53 -5.22
N ALA A 99 6.07 16.77 -5.70
CA ALA A 99 6.81 17.16 -6.89
C ALA A 99 8.33 17.25 -6.64
N GLN A 100 8.72 17.65 -5.42
CA GLN A 100 10.12 17.84 -5.02
C GLN A 100 10.62 16.75 -4.07
N TRP A 101 9.74 15.86 -3.61
CA TRP A 101 10.03 14.86 -2.58
C TRP A 101 10.59 15.49 -1.30
N GLU A 102 9.97 16.58 -0.86
CA GLU A 102 10.33 17.33 0.36
C GLU A 102 9.27 17.10 1.45
N ALA A 103 9.74 16.80 2.66
CA ALA A 103 8.91 16.62 3.84
C ALA A 103 8.50 17.96 4.46
N GLY A 104 7.26 18.06 4.97
CA GLY A 104 6.82 19.23 5.73
C GLY A 104 7.05 19.12 7.24
N ASP A 105 7.25 17.90 7.76
CA ASP A 105 7.62 17.64 9.15
C ASP A 105 8.42 16.32 9.32
N GLU A 106 8.76 15.95 10.56
CA GLU A 106 9.54 14.74 10.87
C GLU A 106 8.82 13.45 10.44
N THR A 107 7.49 13.41 10.55
CA THR A 107 6.70 12.24 10.17
C THR A 107 6.72 12.04 8.66
N ASP A 108 6.51 13.12 7.91
CA ASP A 108 6.64 13.12 6.45
C ASP A 108 8.03 12.66 5.99
N LEU A 109 9.08 13.11 6.69
CA LEU A 109 10.47 12.75 6.37
C LEU A 109 10.70 11.24 6.51
N LYS A 110 10.25 10.65 7.62
CA LYS A 110 10.35 9.20 7.86
C LYS A 110 9.63 8.39 6.80
N PHE A 111 8.44 8.82 6.41
CA PHE A 111 7.70 8.17 5.34
C PHE A 111 8.46 8.24 4.01
N ILE A 112 8.99 9.40 3.63
CA ILE A 112 9.80 9.56 2.41
C ILE A 112 11.05 8.66 2.45
N GLU A 113 11.75 8.60 3.59
CA GLU A 113 12.90 7.72 3.78
C GLU A 113 12.50 6.25 3.66
N CYS A 114 11.39 5.83 4.26
CA CYS A 114 10.85 4.48 4.11
C CYS A 114 10.58 4.12 2.63
N ILE A 115 9.95 5.01 1.87
CA ILE A 115 9.68 4.82 0.44
C ILE A 115 10.99 4.66 -0.35
N ARG A 116 12.00 5.48 -0.05
CA ARG A 116 13.33 5.42 -0.68
C ARG A 116 14.08 4.12 -0.33
N ASP A 117 14.08 3.72 0.94
CA ASP A 117 14.73 2.50 1.42
C ASP A 117 14.07 1.23 0.86
N CYS A 118 12.78 1.31 0.56
CA CYS A 118 12.03 0.24 -0.10
C CYS A 118 12.15 0.27 -1.63
N TYR A 119 12.89 1.22 -2.22
CA TYR A 119 13.04 1.40 -3.66
C TYR A 119 11.71 1.52 -4.42
N PHE A 120 10.70 2.15 -3.79
CA PHE A 120 9.43 2.41 -4.46
C PHE A 120 9.54 3.57 -5.45
N ASP A 121 9.04 3.35 -6.65
CA ASP A 121 8.88 4.39 -7.67
C ASP A 121 7.43 4.89 -7.72
N GLN A 122 7.26 6.22 -7.71
CA GLN A 122 5.93 6.82 -7.86
C GLN A 122 5.50 6.80 -9.34
N LEU A 123 4.40 6.08 -9.62
CA LEU A 123 3.86 5.93 -10.98
C LEU A 123 2.79 6.99 -11.36
N VAL A 124 2.39 7.84 -10.42
CA VAL A 124 1.39 8.89 -10.65
C VAL A 124 2.00 10.28 -10.47
N ASP A 125 1.70 11.20 -11.38
CA ASP A 125 2.24 12.56 -11.41
C ASP A 125 1.36 13.58 -10.65
N LYS A 126 0.17 13.16 -10.20
CA LYS A 126 -0.81 14.02 -9.53
C LYS A 126 -1.48 13.28 -8.37
N PRO A 127 -1.85 14.00 -7.28
CA PRO A 127 -2.72 13.45 -6.24
C PRO A 127 -4.05 12.95 -6.81
N THR A 128 -4.60 11.90 -6.20
CA THR A 128 -5.93 11.35 -6.49
C THR A 128 -7.05 12.14 -5.84
#